data_AF-A0AAV7NC38-F1
#
_entry.id   AF-A0AAV7NC38-F1
#
_cell.length_a   1.000
_cell.length_b   1.000
_cell.length_c   1.000
_cell.angle_alpha   90.00
_cell.angle_beta   90.00
_cell.angle_gamma   90.00
#
_symmetry.space_group_name_H-M   'P 1'
#
loop_
_entity.id
_entity.type
_entity.pdbx_description
1 polymer ?
#
loop_
_entity_poly.entity_id
_entity_poly.type
_entity_poly.pdbx_seq_one_letter_code
_entity_poly.pdbx_strand_id
1 'polypeptide(L)'
;MGRPGALKETACAYWEPRNFTPCGLGLTLNPWVLESGATESSQKHKMGKTDKNQAKLAKGPDVTSGEEQDLRQILVAMQHSLTQIDGKIDSLSYRMDRMTERLDKHAECLDQTDRRVSEVENGQTELATSQVKLNKELSSLRLKVNDLEAHSRRNNLRIVGIAIDNMEGFIVQILVQLLGRATFSDLFVVERAH
;
A
#
# COMPACT_ATOMS: atom_id res chain seq x y z
N MET A 1 -2.89 -33.81 39.64
CA MET A 1 -3.03 -34.75 38.49
C MET A 1 -4.00 -34.09 37.53
N GLY A 2 -3.62 -33.37 36.47
CA GLY A 2 -2.62 -33.65 35.45
C GLY A 2 -3.36 -33.60 34.11
N ARG A 3 -3.51 -32.42 33.51
CA ARG A 3 -3.93 -32.26 32.11
C ARG A 3 -2.80 -31.54 31.36
N PRO A 4 -2.16 -32.20 30.39
CA PRO A 4 -1.10 -31.58 29.60
C PRO A 4 -1.69 -30.75 28.46
N GLY A 5 -1.02 -29.64 28.17
CA GLY A 5 -1.35 -28.71 27.11
C GLY A 5 -1.01 -29.23 25.72
N ALA A 6 -1.77 -28.75 24.74
CA ALA A 6 -1.44 -28.84 23.33
C ALA A 6 -1.09 -27.43 22.83
N LEU A 7 0.21 -27.13 22.78
CA LEU A 7 0.76 -26.03 22.01
C LEU A 7 0.68 -26.44 20.54
N LYS A 8 -0.09 -25.70 19.73
CA LYS A 8 0.02 -25.75 18.27
C LYS A 8 0.99 -24.66 17.85
N GLU A 9 2.19 -25.08 17.47
CA GLU A 9 3.18 -24.26 16.78
C GLU A 9 2.65 -23.87 15.41
N THR A 10 2.41 -22.58 15.18
CA THR A 10 2.26 -22.01 13.84
C THR A 10 3.63 -21.52 13.38
N ALA A 11 4.22 -22.25 12.44
CA ALA A 11 5.43 -21.86 11.74
C ALA A 11 5.15 -20.61 10.87
N CYS A 12 5.76 -19.48 11.24
CA CYS A 12 5.87 -18.31 10.37
C CYS A 12 6.89 -18.61 9.26
N ALA A 13 6.40 -18.76 8.03
CA ALA A 13 7.24 -18.84 6.85
C ALA A 13 7.94 -17.49 6.62
N TYR A 14 9.27 -17.57 6.56
CA TYR A 14 10.22 -16.54 6.22
C TYR A 14 10.07 -16.17 4.74
N TRP A 15 9.88 -14.89 4.42
CA TRP A 15 9.95 -14.37 3.04
C TRP A 15 11.07 -13.32 2.96
N GLU A 16 12.10 -13.60 2.16
CA GLU A 16 13.17 -12.68 1.83
C GLU A 16 12.79 -11.74 0.68
N PRO A 17 13.30 -10.49 0.65
CA PRO A 17 13.04 -9.55 -0.42
C PRO A 17 14.00 -9.75 -1.60
N ARG A 18 13.45 -9.84 -2.82
CA ARG A 18 14.23 -9.73 -4.07
C ARG A 18 14.12 -8.32 -4.65
N ASN A 19 15.30 -7.75 -4.87
CA ASN A 19 15.58 -6.50 -5.56
C ASN A 19 14.84 -6.36 -6.90
N PHE A 20 14.23 -5.20 -7.14
CA PHE A 20 13.84 -4.76 -8.47
C PHE A 20 14.32 -3.32 -8.68
N THR A 21 15.21 -3.15 -9.65
CA THR A 21 15.70 -1.86 -10.16
C THR A 21 14.67 -1.21 -11.10
N PRO A 22 14.68 0.13 -11.26
CA PRO A 22 13.72 0.84 -12.10
C PRO A 22 14.26 1.01 -13.53
N CYS A 23 13.48 0.62 -14.53
CA CYS A 23 13.74 0.94 -15.94
C CYS A 23 12.55 1.66 -16.56
N GLY A 24 12.81 2.87 -17.07
CA GLY A 24 12.29 3.34 -18.36
C GLY A 24 10.88 3.94 -18.38
N LEU A 25 10.79 5.25 -18.11
CA LEU A 25 9.71 6.10 -18.63
C LEU A 25 10.09 6.59 -20.02
N GLY A 26 9.19 6.42 -20.99
CA GLY A 26 9.28 7.12 -22.27
C GLY A 26 8.58 6.41 -23.42
N LEU A 27 7.24 6.42 -23.45
CA LEU A 27 6.49 6.37 -24.71
C LEU A 27 5.24 7.25 -24.60
N THR A 28 5.17 8.23 -25.49
CA THR A 28 4.09 9.18 -25.72
C THR A 28 2.87 8.46 -26.32
N LEU A 29 1.70 8.60 -25.68
CA LEU A 29 0.41 8.20 -26.23
C LEU A 29 -0.04 9.19 -27.31
N ASN A 30 -0.38 8.67 -28.49
CA ASN A 30 -1.18 9.36 -29.49
C ASN A 30 -2.68 9.27 -29.12
N PRO A 31 -3.46 10.37 -29.20
CA PRO A 31 -4.91 10.31 -29.08
C PRO A 31 -5.57 10.18 -30.47
N TRP A 32 -6.42 9.16 -30.64
CA TRP A 32 -7.37 9.10 -31.74
C TRP A 32 -8.52 10.08 -31.43
N VAL A 33 -8.60 11.15 -32.22
CA VAL A 33 -9.74 12.08 -32.26
C VAL A 33 -10.70 11.57 -33.33
N LEU A 34 -11.93 11.25 -32.92
CA LEU A 34 -13.04 10.93 -33.82
C LEU A 34 -13.97 12.15 -33.85
N GLU A 35 -13.90 12.94 -34.92
CA GLU A 35 -14.84 14.05 -35.15
C GLU A 35 -16.00 13.60 -36.04
N SER A 36 -17.19 13.95 -35.56
CA SER A 36 -18.51 13.69 -36.11
C SER A 36 -18.75 14.43 -37.43
N GLY A 37 -19.24 13.72 -38.44
CA GLY A 37 -19.71 14.30 -39.70
C GLY A 37 -21.24 14.37 -39.78
N ALA A 38 -21.79 15.59 -39.85
CA ALA A 38 -23.12 15.87 -40.37
C ALA A 38 -23.12 17.23 -41.09
N THR A 39 -23.60 17.27 -42.33
CA THR A 39 -24.64 18.20 -42.84
C THR A 39 -24.81 18.07 -44.36
N GLU A 40 -26.07 18.04 -44.78
CA GLU A 40 -26.56 18.07 -46.16
C GLU A 40 -26.31 19.43 -46.84
N SER A 41 -26.20 19.44 -48.18
CA SER A 41 -26.66 20.57 -49.00
C SER A 41 -26.79 20.21 -50.49
N SER A 42 -28.04 20.05 -50.92
CA SER A 42 -28.67 20.59 -52.14
C SER A 42 -27.79 21.31 -53.20
N GLN A 43 -27.88 20.86 -54.47
CA GLN A 43 -27.95 21.77 -55.62
C GLN A 43 -28.59 21.16 -56.88
N LYS A 44 -29.55 21.90 -57.45
CA LYS A 44 -30.28 21.68 -58.71
C LYS A 44 -29.38 21.97 -59.92
N HIS A 45 -29.58 21.27 -61.06
CA HIS A 45 -29.99 21.89 -62.35
C HIS A 45 -30.00 20.95 -63.58
N LYS A 46 -31.08 21.13 -64.37
CA LYS A 46 -31.19 21.19 -65.85
C LYS A 46 -31.09 19.92 -66.73
N MET A 47 -32.26 19.54 -67.23
CA MET A 47 -32.70 19.52 -68.64
C MET A 47 -31.69 19.10 -69.72
N GLY A 48 -31.98 17.98 -70.40
CA GLY A 48 -31.30 17.57 -71.62
C GLY A 48 -32.03 16.46 -72.37
N LYS A 49 -32.96 16.86 -73.24
CA LYS A 49 -33.48 16.25 -74.48
C LYS A 49 -33.78 14.74 -74.54
N THR A 50 -35.03 14.49 -74.91
CA THR A 50 -35.55 13.31 -75.60
C THR A 50 -34.80 13.03 -76.91
N ASP A 51 -34.33 11.81 -77.08
CA ASP A 51 -34.15 11.20 -78.40
C ASP A 51 -34.85 9.84 -78.44
N LYS A 52 -35.72 9.71 -79.44
CA LYS A 52 -36.43 8.49 -79.79
C LYS A 52 -35.44 7.56 -80.48
N ASN A 53 -35.17 6.39 -79.90
CA ASN A 53 -34.61 5.26 -80.63
C ASN A 53 -35.38 3.99 -80.29
N GLN A 54 -36.42 3.74 -81.08
CA GLN A 54 -36.93 2.39 -81.27
C GLN A 54 -35.94 1.64 -82.17
N ALA A 55 -35.24 0.66 -81.62
CA ALA A 55 -34.64 -0.39 -82.42
C ALA A 55 -34.43 -1.66 -81.59
N LYS A 56 -35.12 -2.71 -82.04
CA LYS A 56 -34.67 -4.12 -82.01
C LYS A 56 -34.50 -4.75 -80.63
N LEU A 57 -35.63 -5.31 -80.19
CA LEU A 57 -35.79 -6.74 -79.93
C LEU A 57 -34.53 -7.58 -80.22
N ALA A 58 -33.73 -7.82 -79.17
CA ALA A 58 -32.81 -8.94 -79.10
C ALA A 58 -33.10 -9.62 -77.77
N LYS A 59 -33.60 -10.86 -77.85
CA LYS A 59 -33.77 -11.77 -76.72
C LYS A 59 -32.47 -11.76 -75.90
N GLY A 60 -32.53 -11.22 -74.70
CA GLY A 60 -31.54 -11.52 -73.67
C GLY A 60 -31.55 -13.03 -73.43
N PRO A 61 -30.40 -13.64 -73.09
CA PRO A 61 -30.35 -15.06 -72.81
C PRO A 61 -31.33 -15.36 -71.67
N ASP A 62 -32.17 -16.36 -71.90
CA ASP A 62 -33.05 -16.99 -70.92
C ASP A 62 -32.17 -17.53 -69.78
N VAL A 63 -31.90 -16.67 -68.80
CA VAL A 63 -31.30 -17.04 -67.53
C VAL A 63 -32.29 -18.00 -66.90
N THR A 64 -31.90 -19.27 -66.90
CA THR A 64 -32.73 -20.35 -66.40
C THR A 64 -33.17 -20.03 -64.98
N SER A 65 -34.47 -20.20 -64.69
CA SER A 65 -35.10 -19.92 -63.38
C SER A 65 -34.38 -20.49 -62.14
N GLY A 66 -33.42 -21.41 -62.31
CA GLY A 66 -32.55 -21.93 -61.25
C GLY A 66 -31.47 -20.94 -60.79
N GLU A 67 -30.86 -20.16 -61.68
CA GLU A 67 -29.79 -19.19 -61.30
C GLU A 67 -30.36 -18.03 -60.46
N GLU A 68 -31.60 -17.63 -60.72
CA GLU A 68 -32.30 -16.60 -59.94
C GLU A 68 -32.71 -17.12 -58.54
N GLN A 69 -32.99 -18.43 -58.41
CA GLN A 69 -33.26 -19.07 -57.13
C GLN A 69 -32.00 -19.16 -56.27
N ASP A 70 -30.86 -19.54 -56.84
CA ASP A 70 -29.58 -19.60 -56.13
C ASP A 70 -29.15 -18.23 -55.60
N LEU A 71 -29.29 -17.17 -56.41
CA LEU A 71 -28.99 -15.80 -55.98
C LEU A 71 -29.88 -15.34 -54.81
N ARG A 72 -31.17 -15.68 -54.84
CA ARG A 72 -32.10 -15.39 -53.72
C ARG A 72 -31.69 -16.14 -52.47
N GLN A 73 -31.27 -17.40 -52.61
CA GLN A 73 -30.85 -18.23 -51.48
C GLN A 73 -29.56 -17.70 -50.83
N ILE A 74 -28.61 -17.22 -51.65
CA ILE A 74 -27.39 -16.53 -51.18
C ILE A 74 -27.74 -15.24 -50.43
N LEU A 75 -28.66 -14.42 -50.94
CA LEU A 75 -29.10 -13.19 -50.27
C LEU A 75 -29.73 -13.48 -48.90
N VAL A 76 -30.57 -14.52 -48.80
CA VAL A 76 -31.16 -14.95 -47.53
C VAL A 76 -30.08 -15.44 -46.55
N ALA A 77 -29.10 -16.21 -47.04
CA ALA A 77 -27.99 -16.67 -46.22
C ALA A 77 -27.11 -15.51 -45.73
N MET A 78 -26.85 -14.50 -46.57
CA MET A 78 -26.14 -13.27 -46.19
C MET A 78 -26.92 -12.49 -45.14
N GLN A 79 -28.23 -12.29 -45.33
CA GLN A 79 -29.09 -11.60 -44.37
C GLN A 79 -29.07 -12.30 -43.01
N HIS A 80 -29.15 -13.63 -42.99
CA HIS A 80 -29.06 -14.42 -41.76
C HIS A 80 -27.67 -14.33 -41.11
N SER A 81 -26.59 -14.30 -41.91
CA SER A 81 -25.24 -14.08 -41.37
C SER A 81 -25.10 -12.70 -40.73
N LEU A 82 -25.65 -11.66 -41.35
CA LEU A 82 -25.66 -10.30 -40.81
C LEU A 82 -26.41 -10.23 -39.47
N THR A 83 -27.60 -10.81 -39.37
CA THR A 83 -28.36 -10.81 -38.11
C THR A 83 -27.64 -11.58 -37.00
N GLN A 84 -26.90 -12.66 -37.33
CA GLN A 84 -26.05 -13.34 -36.36
C GLN A 84 -24.85 -12.50 -35.90
N ILE A 85 -24.27 -11.73 -36.82
CA ILE A 85 -23.15 -10.83 -36.51
C ILE A 85 -23.65 -9.71 -35.59
N ASP A 86 -24.80 -9.11 -35.88
CA ASP A 86 -25.42 -8.08 -35.03
C ASP A 86 -25.64 -8.59 -33.60
N GLY A 87 -26.23 -9.78 -33.45
CA GLY A 87 -26.43 -10.38 -32.12
C GLY A 87 -25.12 -10.67 -31.37
N LYS A 88 -24.04 -11.00 -32.07
CA LYS A 88 -22.70 -11.16 -31.47
C LYS A 88 -22.08 -9.82 -31.08
N ILE A 89 -22.28 -8.78 -31.89
CA ILE A 89 -21.82 -7.42 -31.58
C ILE A 89 -22.53 -6.90 -30.33
N ASP A 90 -23.85 -7.06 -30.22
CA ASP A 90 -24.62 -6.67 -29.03
C ASP A 90 -24.12 -7.41 -27.78
N SER A 91 -23.88 -8.72 -27.91
CA SER A 91 -23.33 -9.53 -26.82
C SER A 91 -21.93 -9.06 -26.38
N LEU A 92 -21.07 -8.71 -27.34
CA LEU A 92 -19.75 -8.16 -27.05
C LEU A 92 -19.84 -6.78 -26.40
N SER A 93 -20.71 -5.91 -26.90
CA SER A 93 -20.96 -4.58 -26.33
C SER A 93 -21.36 -4.69 -24.87
N TYR A 94 -22.36 -5.54 -24.56
CA TYR A 94 -22.79 -5.78 -23.18
C TYR A 94 -21.67 -6.31 -22.29
N ARG A 95 -20.83 -7.22 -22.81
CA ARG A 95 -19.68 -7.75 -22.06
C ARG A 95 -18.61 -6.69 -21.82
N MET A 96 -18.40 -5.77 -22.76
CA MET A 96 -17.48 -4.64 -22.61
C MET A 96 -17.99 -3.67 -21.54
N ASP A 97 -19.27 -3.30 -21.57
CA ASP A 97 -19.87 -2.42 -20.56
C ASP A 97 -19.72 -2.98 -19.15
N ARG A 98 -20.01 -4.29 -18.98
CA ARG A 98 -19.77 -5.03 -17.74
C ARG A 98 -18.31 -5.04 -17.29
N MET A 99 -17.37 -5.06 -18.24
CA MET A 99 -15.95 -5.05 -17.91
C MET A 99 -15.52 -3.66 -17.46
N THR A 100 -15.99 -2.60 -18.13
CA THR A 100 -15.76 -1.21 -17.73
C THR A 100 -16.28 -0.96 -16.32
N GLU A 101 -17.51 -1.38 -16.00
CA GLU A 101 -18.09 -1.23 -14.66
C GLU A 101 -17.25 -1.92 -13.57
N ARG A 102 -16.69 -3.10 -13.89
CA ARG A 102 -15.80 -3.83 -12.97
C ARG A 102 -14.46 -3.13 -12.79
N LEU A 103 -13.91 -2.56 -13.86
CA LEU A 103 -12.66 -1.80 -13.80
C LEU A 103 -12.83 -0.53 -12.96
N ASP A 104 -13.95 0.18 -13.12
CA ASP A 104 -14.27 1.37 -12.31
C ASP A 104 -14.36 1.02 -10.82
N LYS A 105 -15.06 -0.08 -10.48
CA LYS A 105 -15.11 -0.59 -9.10
C LYS A 105 -13.74 -0.99 -8.56
N HIS A 106 -12.90 -1.59 -9.39
CA HIS A 106 -11.53 -1.94 -8.98
C HIS A 106 -10.67 -0.69 -8.78
N ALA A 107 -10.81 0.33 -9.61
CA ALA A 107 -10.12 1.60 -9.43
C ALA A 107 -10.52 2.28 -8.11
N GLU A 108 -11.81 2.34 -7.80
CA GLU A 108 -12.30 2.90 -6.54
C GLU A 108 -11.77 2.14 -5.31
N CYS A 109 -11.78 0.80 -5.35
CA CYS A 109 -11.22 -0.04 -4.30
C CYS A 109 -9.71 0.18 -4.13
N LEU A 110 -8.96 0.36 -5.22
CA LEU A 110 -7.53 0.64 -5.18
C LEU A 110 -7.28 2.01 -4.54
N ASP A 111 -8.00 3.05 -4.94
CA ASP A 111 -7.89 4.39 -4.35
C ASP A 111 -8.19 4.38 -2.85
N GLN A 112 -9.22 3.65 -2.43
CA GLN A 112 -9.54 3.49 -1.01
C GLN A 112 -8.44 2.76 -0.26
N THR A 113 -7.88 1.71 -0.86
CA THR A 113 -6.78 0.93 -0.25
C THR A 113 -5.54 1.78 -0.12
N ASP A 114 -5.19 2.56 -1.14
CA ASP A 114 -4.02 3.44 -1.16
C ASP A 114 -4.11 4.52 -0.07
N ARG A 115 -5.29 5.12 0.12
CA ARG A 115 -5.55 6.06 1.22
C ARG A 115 -5.36 5.40 2.59
N ARG A 116 -5.91 4.21 2.78
CA ARG A 116 -5.77 3.46 4.05
C ARG A 116 -4.32 3.07 4.32
N VAL A 117 -3.57 2.68 3.29
CA VAL A 117 -2.14 2.39 3.41
C VAL A 117 -1.40 3.65 3.83
N SER A 118 -1.65 4.78 3.16
CA SER A 118 -1.04 6.07 3.50
C SER A 118 -1.32 6.49 4.94
N GLU A 119 -2.56 6.31 5.44
CA GLU A 119 -2.92 6.59 6.84
C GLU A 119 -2.16 5.70 7.83
N VAL A 120 -2.03 4.41 7.52
CA VAL A 120 -1.28 3.45 8.34
C VAL A 120 0.21 3.78 8.36
N GLU A 121 0.79 4.11 7.21
CA GLU A 121 2.18 4.53 7.11
C GLU A 121 2.45 5.79 7.93
N ASN A 122 1.59 6.80 7.81
CA ASN A 122 1.68 8.02 8.62
C ASN A 122 1.61 7.70 10.12
N GLY A 123 0.62 6.92 10.56
CA GLY A 123 0.49 6.51 11.96
C GLY A 123 1.70 5.71 12.47
N GLN A 124 2.30 4.87 11.62
CA GLN A 124 3.52 4.13 11.96
C GLN A 124 4.72 5.07 12.13
N THR A 125 4.87 6.08 11.28
CA THR A 125 5.96 7.07 11.44
C THR A 125 5.78 7.90 12.72
N GLU A 126 4.56 8.33 13.03
CA GLU A 126 4.27 9.06 14.27
C GLU A 126 4.58 8.22 15.50
N LEU A 127 4.15 6.96 15.52
CA LEU A 127 4.43 6.04 16.61
C LEU A 127 5.93 5.80 16.80
N ALA A 128 6.68 5.62 15.70
CA ALA A 128 8.12 5.45 15.74
C ALA A 128 8.82 6.70 16.32
N THR A 129 8.39 7.91 15.93
CA THR A 129 8.95 9.15 16.49
C THR A 129 8.66 9.29 17.99
N SER A 130 7.45 8.91 18.42
CA SER A 130 7.06 8.90 19.84
C SER A 130 7.91 7.91 20.64
N GLN A 131 8.13 6.71 20.11
CA GLN A 131 8.98 5.70 20.73
C GLN A 131 10.42 6.20 20.92
N VAL A 132 10.98 6.88 19.93
CA VAL A 132 12.32 7.49 20.03
C VAL A 132 12.36 8.57 21.12
N LYS A 133 11.33 9.43 21.22
CA LYS A 133 11.23 10.46 22.27
C LYS A 133 11.18 9.83 23.66
N LEU A 134 10.29 8.87 23.87
CA LEU A 134 10.15 8.16 25.15
C LEU A 134 11.44 7.43 25.55
N ASN A 135 12.13 6.80 24.60
CA ASN A 135 13.42 6.15 24.88
C ASN A 135 14.50 7.15 25.31
N LYS A 136 14.52 8.35 24.73
CA LYS A 136 15.44 9.43 25.15
C LYS A 136 15.11 9.95 26.55
N GLU A 137 13.82 10.08 26.87
CA GLU A 137 13.39 10.49 28.21
C GLU A 137 13.75 9.44 29.26
N LEU A 138 13.50 8.15 28.96
CA LEU A 138 13.90 7.05 29.84
C LEU A 138 15.40 6.99 30.06
N SER A 139 16.22 7.17 29.02
CA SER A 139 17.67 7.18 29.19
C SER A 139 18.14 8.37 30.03
N SER A 140 17.57 9.57 29.82
CA SER A 140 17.84 10.75 30.64
C SER A 140 17.47 10.53 32.11
N LEU A 141 16.29 9.97 32.37
CA LEU A 141 15.84 9.66 33.74
C LEU A 141 16.73 8.61 34.40
N ARG A 142 17.13 7.56 33.68
CA ARG A 142 18.08 6.56 34.19
C ARG A 142 19.42 7.18 34.58
N LEU A 143 19.95 8.09 33.77
CA LEU A 143 21.19 8.81 34.10
C LEU A 143 21.04 9.68 35.35
N LYS A 144 19.92 10.40 35.48
CA LYS A 144 19.62 11.20 36.69
C LYS A 144 19.50 10.34 37.94
N VAL A 145 18.81 9.21 37.86
CA VAL A 145 18.68 8.27 38.99
C VAL A 145 20.05 7.74 39.39
N ASN A 146 20.88 7.32 38.42
CA ASN A 146 22.23 6.83 38.70
C ASN A 146 23.11 7.92 39.33
N ASP A 147 23.02 9.17 38.85
CA ASP A 147 23.77 10.29 39.44
C ASP A 147 23.32 10.58 40.87
N LEU A 148 22.01 10.61 41.14
CA LEU A 148 21.47 10.78 42.49
C LEU A 148 21.87 9.64 43.43
N GLU A 149 21.84 8.40 42.93
CA GLU A 149 22.26 7.23 43.69
C GLU A 149 23.76 7.29 44.01
N ALA A 150 24.59 7.65 43.02
CA ALA A 150 26.01 7.86 43.23
C ALA A 150 26.27 8.98 44.23
N HIS A 151 25.58 10.12 44.09
CA HIS A 151 25.69 11.26 44.99
C HIS A 151 25.30 10.89 46.44
N SER A 152 24.20 10.18 46.61
CA SER A 152 23.74 9.70 47.92
C SER A 152 24.74 8.74 48.58
N ARG A 153 25.50 7.97 47.80
CA ARG A 153 26.49 7.01 48.31
C ARG A 153 27.87 7.63 48.57
N ARG A 154 28.21 8.78 47.97
CA ARG A 154 29.54 9.41 48.11
C ARG A 154 29.93 9.70 49.57
N ASN A 155 28.94 9.99 50.42
CA ASN A 155 29.16 10.30 51.83
C ASN A 155 28.93 9.09 52.75
N ASN A 156 28.63 7.91 52.20
CA ASN A 156 28.39 6.71 52.98
C ASN A 156 29.64 5.83 53.01
N LEU A 157 30.19 5.63 54.21
CA LEU A 157 31.28 4.68 54.44
C LEU A 157 30.70 3.31 54.81
N ARG A 158 31.11 2.26 54.09
CA ARG A 158 30.70 0.88 54.37
C ARG A 158 31.86 0.09 54.96
N ILE A 159 31.75 -0.24 56.24
CA ILE A 159 32.72 -1.05 56.97
C ILE A 159 32.11 -2.45 57.13
N VAL A 160 32.75 -3.49 56.56
CA VAL A 160 32.25 -4.87 56.57
C VAL A 160 33.19 -5.76 57.36
N GLY A 161 32.65 -6.73 58.10
CA GLY A 161 33.45 -7.76 58.79
C GLY A 161 33.75 -7.49 60.25
N ILE A 162 32.94 -6.67 60.93
CA ILE A 162 33.12 -6.39 62.35
C ILE A 162 31.90 -6.89 63.13
N ALA A 163 32.12 -7.75 64.11
CA ALA A 163 31.11 -8.15 65.08
C ALA A 163 31.13 -7.13 66.23
N ILE A 164 30.10 -6.28 66.32
CA ILE A 164 30.05 -5.20 67.32
C ILE A 164 28.63 -5.07 67.88
N ASP A 165 28.54 -4.88 69.19
CA ASP A 165 27.29 -4.59 69.90
C ASP A 165 27.01 -3.08 70.06
N ASN A 166 28.01 -2.21 69.81
CA ASN A 166 27.90 -0.75 69.86
C ASN A 166 28.72 -0.07 68.73
N MET A 167 28.07 0.15 67.58
CA MET A 167 28.73 0.65 66.36
C MET A 167 29.26 2.08 66.47
N GLU A 168 28.50 3.00 67.08
CA GLU A 168 28.82 4.44 67.06
C GLU A 168 30.13 4.73 67.81
N GLY A 169 30.27 4.20 69.03
CA GLY A 169 31.49 4.39 69.84
C GLY A 169 32.72 3.73 69.20
N PHE A 170 32.52 2.57 68.56
CA PHE A 170 33.60 1.86 67.90
C PHE A 170 34.13 2.60 66.66
N ILE A 171 33.24 3.16 65.82
CA ILE A 171 33.63 3.94 64.64
C ILE A 171 34.44 5.17 65.05
N VAL A 172 34.02 5.87 66.12
CA VAL A 172 34.75 7.02 66.66
C VAL A 172 36.15 6.63 67.11
N GLN A 173 36.26 5.54 67.87
CA GLN A 173 37.54 5.09 68.40
C GLN A 173 38.50 4.64 67.29
N ILE A 174 38.01 3.90 66.28
CA ILE A 174 38.85 3.38 65.20
C ILE A 174 39.36 4.48 64.28
N LEU A 175 38.54 5.48 63.96
CA LEU A 175 38.93 6.59 63.10
C LEU A 175 40.00 7.45 63.77
N VAL A 176 39.86 7.73 65.07
CA VAL A 176 40.88 8.46 65.84
C VAL A 176 42.18 7.66 65.96
N GLN A 177 42.10 6.34 66.09
CA GLN A 177 43.29 5.47 66.12
C GLN A 177 44.02 5.40 64.78
N LEU A 178 43.30 5.29 63.66
CA LEU A 178 43.90 5.12 62.32
C LEU A 178 44.47 6.43 61.75
N LEU A 179 43.77 7.54 61.91
CA LEU A 179 44.14 8.83 61.30
C LEU A 179 44.89 9.76 62.27
N GLY A 180 44.96 9.39 63.55
CA GLY A 180 45.68 10.11 64.60
C GLY A 180 44.90 11.31 65.17
N ARG A 181 45.12 11.58 66.46
CA ARG A 181 44.46 12.69 67.18
C ARG A 181 44.82 14.09 66.67
N ALA A 182 45.93 14.23 65.94
CA ALA A 182 46.35 15.51 65.38
C ALA A 182 45.50 15.94 64.17
N THR A 183 44.86 14.99 63.49
CA THR A 183 44.13 15.21 62.23
C THR A 183 42.67 15.62 62.45
N PHE A 184 42.09 15.23 63.60
CA PHE A 184 40.72 15.57 63.97
C PHE A 184 40.72 16.43 65.24
N SER A 185 40.77 17.75 65.05
CA SER A 185 40.73 18.71 66.15
C SER A 185 39.32 18.89 66.73
N ASP A 186 38.29 18.64 65.91
CA ASP A 186 36.87 18.63 66.30
C ASP A 186 36.26 17.22 66.17
N LEU A 187 35.28 16.91 67.04
CA LEU A 187 34.50 15.67 66.94
C LEU A 187 33.73 15.66 65.63
N PHE A 188 33.99 14.66 64.78
CA PHE A 188 33.18 14.45 63.59
C PHE A 188 31.76 13.99 63.97
N VAL A 189 30.77 14.50 63.24
CA VAL A 189 29.35 14.17 63.47
C VAL A 189 29.00 12.98 62.58
N VAL A 190 28.65 11.85 63.20
CA VAL A 190 28.06 10.71 62.51
C VAL A 190 26.56 10.99 62.42
N GLU A 191 26.04 11.25 61.22
CA GLU A 191 24.61 11.56 61.04
C GLU A 191 23.73 10.33 61.23
N ARG A 192 24.18 9.16 60.74
CA ARG A 192 23.50 7.85 60.88
C ARG A 192 24.53 6.72 60.86
N ALA A 193 24.41 5.79 61.80
CA ALA A 193 25.12 4.51 61.79
C ALA A 193 24.10 3.37 61.88
N HIS A 194 24.24 2.38 61.00
CA HIS A 194 23.35 1.22 60.89
C HIS A 194 24.16 -0.05 60.73
#